data_AF-A0A8S3FWV4-F1
#
_entry.id   AF-A0A8S3FWV4-F1
#
_cell.length_a   1.000
_cell.length_b   1.000
_cell.length_c   1.000
_cell.angle_alpha   90.00
_cell.angle_beta   90.00
_cell.angle_gamma   90.00
#
_symmetry.space_group_name_H-M   'P 1'
#
loop_
_entity.id
_entity.type
_entity.pdbx_description
1 polymer ?
#
loop_
_entity_poly.entity_id
_entity_poly.type
_entity_poly.pdbx_seq_one_letter_code
_entity_poly.pdbx_strand_id
1 'polypeptide(L)'
;LLLAFRYELINEPWAGNYIADPLLLLPGIAGATNLQPFYDRLAKAIRSVDEDTLIFYEPVTWGVRLNGKYFGSGFTHVPGGNDYRNRSVLSYHYYCTILSIEPVPGNTSIPVFDRVLCDDIEGPALFNSVQIDLEQLGGSAFLTEFGACDDDFPTCDDQINWSLQSADAFLQSWTYWGEFFNDPVKFKSLSRVYARAIAGRPLSMGYIASEKHFYLSYVIDKSIKEPTEIFIPSVQFPKGNYNVTVTEELKWRVDSKNPSVILVEPSDAIMNNQDKNIIGFVYIFPKN
;
A
#
# COMPACT_ATOMS: atom_id res chain seq x y z
N LEU A 1 -0.79 5.46 15.00
CA LEU A 1 -0.94 6.59 14.07
C LEU A 1 -2.23 6.39 13.27
N LEU A 2 -3.22 7.26 13.41
CA LEU A 2 -4.34 7.34 12.47
C LEU A 2 -3.88 8.22 11.31
N LEU A 3 -3.99 7.73 10.08
CA LEU A 3 -3.69 8.41 8.81
C LEU A 3 -4.62 9.63 8.53
N ALA A 4 -5.14 10.28 9.57
CA ALA A 4 -6.30 11.16 9.50
C ALA A 4 -6.05 12.53 8.86
N PHE A 5 -4.79 12.94 8.65
CA PHE A 5 -4.47 14.22 8.01
C PHE A 5 -3.27 14.07 7.09
N ARG A 6 -3.52 14.25 5.79
CA ARG A 6 -2.55 14.21 4.68
C ARG A 6 -3.07 15.07 3.53
N TYR A 7 -2.18 15.60 2.72
CA TYR A 7 -2.54 16.36 1.52
C TYR A 7 -2.15 15.58 0.27
N GLU A 8 -3.13 15.03 -0.42
CA GLU A 8 -2.97 14.56 -1.79
C GLU A 8 -3.09 15.77 -2.72
N LEU A 9 -1.99 16.12 -3.40
CA LEU A 9 -1.89 17.40 -4.10
C LEU A 9 -2.87 17.49 -5.28
N ILE A 10 -3.02 16.39 -6.02
CA ILE A 10 -3.91 16.27 -7.17
C ILE A 10 -4.13 14.79 -7.47
N ASN A 11 -5.38 14.42 -7.70
CA ASN A 11 -5.80 13.09 -8.14
C ASN A 11 -5.56 12.94 -9.65
N GLU A 12 -4.92 11.86 -10.08
CA GLU A 12 -4.78 11.48 -11.50
C GLU A 12 -4.39 12.64 -12.44
N PRO A 13 -3.23 13.28 -12.21
CA PRO A 13 -2.84 14.45 -12.98
C PRO A 13 -2.71 14.13 -14.47
N TRP A 14 -3.35 14.95 -15.31
CA TRP A 14 -3.23 14.83 -16.76
C TRP A 14 -1.89 15.40 -17.26
N ALA A 15 -1.33 14.80 -18.32
CA ALA A 15 -0.02 15.16 -18.86
C ALA A 15 0.09 16.59 -19.43
N GLY A 16 -1.05 17.23 -19.74
CA GLY A 16 -1.12 18.57 -20.32
C GLY A 16 -1.57 18.59 -21.77
N ASN A 17 -1.25 19.65 -22.51
CA ASN A 17 -1.68 19.83 -23.91
C ASN A 17 -0.79 19.00 -24.87
N TYR A 18 -1.05 17.70 -24.92
CA TYR A 18 -0.31 16.76 -25.78
C TYR A 18 -0.54 16.95 -27.28
N ILE A 19 -1.56 17.74 -27.69
CA ILE A 19 -1.76 18.10 -29.10
C ILE A 19 -0.69 19.10 -29.54
N ALA A 20 -0.38 20.07 -28.67
CA ALA A 20 0.66 21.07 -28.93
C ALA A 20 2.08 20.51 -28.70
N ASP A 21 2.25 19.65 -27.70
CA ASP A 21 3.50 18.95 -27.42
C ASP A 21 3.27 17.44 -27.21
N PRO A 22 3.36 16.63 -28.28
CA PRO A 22 3.15 15.19 -28.20
C PRO A 22 4.12 14.45 -27.27
N LEU A 23 5.27 15.03 -26.93
CA LEU A 23 6.23 14.40 -26.01
C LEU A 23 5.67 14.27 -24.59
N LEU A 24 4.65 15.05 -24.23
CA LEU A 24 3.95 14.92 -22.95
C LEU A 24 3.25 13.57 -22.77
N LEU A 25 3.05 12.77 -23.83
CA LEU A 25 2.57 11.40 -23.68
C LEU A 25 3.62 10.46 -23.06
N LEU A 26 4.90 10.82 -23.10
CA LEU A 26 5.93 10.12 -22.33
C LEU A 26 5.86 10.61 -20.88
N PRO A 27 5.47 9.74 -19.91
CA PRO A 27 5.14 10.18 -18.55
C PRO A 27 6.33 10.84 -17.85
N GLY A 28 7.55 10.39 -18.14
CA GLY A 28 8.75 10.99 -17.56
C GLY A 28 8.99 12.42 -18.04
N ILE A 29 8.57 12.76 -19.27
CA ILE A 29 8.63 14.13 -19.78
C ILE A 29 7.53 14.99 -19.16
N ALA A 30 6.30 14.47 -19.07
CA ALA A 30 5.19 15.16 -18.40
C ALA A 30 5.48 15.45 -16.93
N GLY A 31 6.00 14.45 -16.21
CA GLY A 31 6.40 14.57 -14.80
C GLY A 31 7.46 15.63 -14.59
N ALA A 32 8.55 15.58 -15.35
CA ALA A 32 9.66 16.53 -15.23
C ALA A 32 9.27 17.96 -15.64
N THR A 33 8.47 18.11 -16.70
CA THR A 33 8.14 19.42 -17.29
C THR A 33 7.03 20.13 -16.53
N ASN A 34 5.96 19.39 -16.19
CA ASN A 34 4.74 19.97 -15.65
C ASN A 34 4.56 19.69 -14.16
N LEU A 35 4.68 18.43 -13.74
CA LEU A 35 4.28 18.02 -12.39
C LEU A 35 5.32 18.36 -11.31
N GLN A 36 6.60 18.06 -11.51
CA GLN A 36 7.63 18.37 -10.49
C GLN A 36 7.66 19.87 -10.13
N PRO A 37 7.73 20.80 -11.10
CA PRO A 37 7.74 22.23 -10.76
C PRO A 37 6.43 22.71 -10.13
N PHE A 38 5.31 22.09 -10.46
CA PHE A 38 4.01 22.37 -9.85
C PHE A 38 4.00 21.91 -8.38
N TYR A 39 4.45 20.68 -8.11
CA TYR A 39 4.53 20.14 -6.76
C TYR A 39 5.52 20.87 -5.88
N ASP A 40 6.65 21.34 -6.39
CA ASP A 40 7.58 22.17 -5.60
C ASP A 40 6.95 23.49 -5.17
N ARG A 41 6.16 24.13 -6.06
CA ARG A 41 5.43 25.35 -5.71
C ARG A 41 4.37 25.09 -4.65
N LEU A 42 3.61 24.01 -4.78
CA LEU A 42 2.59 23.63 -3.79
C LEU A 42 3.23 23.25 -2.45
N ALA A 43 4.26 22.42 -2.46
CA ALA A 43 4.98 22.03 -1.26
C ALA A 43 5.54 23.26 -0.54
N LYS A 44 6.18 24.19 -1.25
CA LYS A 44 6.65 25.46 -0.65
C LYS A 44 5.52 26.26 0.00
N ALA A 45 4.36 26.34 -0.65
CA ALA A 45 3.21 27.06 -0.11
C ALA A 45 2.64 26.36 1.15
N ILE A 46 2.48 25.04 1.10
CA ILE A 46 2.01 24.23 2.23
C ILE A 46 2.99 24.35 3.41
N ARG A 47 4.29 24.15 3.17
CA ARG A 47 5.32 24.20 4.21
C ARG A 47 5.45 25.58 4.86
N SER A 48 5.07 26.66 4.17
CA SER A 48 5.01 27.98 4.79
C SER A 48 4.00 28.10 5.95
N VAL A 49 3.06 27.15 6.09
CA VAL A 49 2.02 27.14 7.13
C VAL A 49 1.88 25.81 7.87
N ASP A 50 2.37 24.70 7.30
CA ASP A 50 2.33 23.34 7.89
C ASP A 50 3.58 22.56 7.50
N GLU A 51 4.51 22.41 8.46
CA GLU A 51 5.77 21.70 8.26
C GLU A 51 5.65 20.17 8.40
N ASP A 52 4.58 19.66 9.01
CA ASP A 52 4.57 18.27 9.54
C ASP A 52 3.67 17.32 8.75
N THR A 53 2.54 17.79 8.21
CA THR A 53 1.58 16.91 7.53
C THR A 53 2.21 16.24 6.30
N LEU A 54 1.90 14.96 6.09
CA LEU A 54 2.39 14.21 4.93
C LEU A 54 1.84 14.80 3.62
N ILE A 55 2.71 14.95 2.61
CA ILE A 55 2.32 15.33 1.25
C ILE A 55 2.33 14.09 0.36
N PHE A 56 1.18 13.79 -0.22
CA PHE A 56 0.94 12.73 -1.20
C PHE A 56 0.99 13.35 -2.59
N TYR A 57 1.78 12.77 -3.48
CA TYR A 57 1.97 13.28 -4.84
C TYR A 57 1.99 12.14 -5.84
N GLU A 58 1.31 12.36 -6.97
CA GLU A 58 1.16 11.36 -8.02
C GLU A 58 1.93 11.77 -9.29
N PRO A 59 2.50 10.84 -10.06
CA PRO A 59 2.82 11.09 -11.46
C PRO A 59 1.53 11.10 -12.30
N VAL A 60 1.65 11.34 -13.61
CA VAL A 60 0.54 11.00 -14.53
C VAL A 60 0.17 9.53 -14.36
N THR A 61 -1.09 9.14 -14.62
CA THR A 61 -1.63 7.82 -14.24
C THR A 61 -0.88 6.61 -14.80
N TRP A 62 -0.19 6.76 -15.95
CA TRP A 62 0.65 5.70 -16.53
C TRP A 62 2.14 5.82 -16.16
N GLY A 63 2.53 6.81 -15.36
CA GLY A 63 3.92 7.11 -14.98
C GLY A 63 4.52 6.21 -13.91
N VAL A 64 3.75 5.29 -13.34
CA VAL A 64 4.27 4.21 -12.46
C VAL A 64 4.28 2.84 -13.14
N ARG A 65 3.73 2.69 -14.35
CA ARG A 65 3.62 1.36 -14.99
C ARG A 65 4.98 0.81 -15.40
N LEU A 66 5.89 1.70 -15.78
CA LEU A 66 7.27 1.41 -16.15
C LEU A 66 8.19 2.38 -15.41
N ASN A 67 9.50 2.18 -15.54
CA ASN A 67 10.51 3.01 -14.90
C ASN A 67 11.42 3.71 -15.93
N GLY A 68 12.28 4.59 -15.40
CA GLY A 68 13.31 5.26 -16.18
C GLY A 68 12.88 6.63 -16.72
N LYS A 69 13.84 7.31 -17.36
CA LYS A 69 13.73 8.75 -17.69
C LYS A 69 12.50 9.14 -18.49
N TYR A 70 12.04 8.29 -19.40
CA TYR A 70 10.94 8.61 -20.32
C TYR A 70 9.63 7.92 -19.94
N PHE A 71 9.69 6.76 -19.29
CA PHE A 71 8.53 5.90 -19.04
C PHE A 71 8.14 5.78 -17.56
N GLY A 72 8.97 6.29 -16.65
CA GLY A 72 8.66 6.42 -15.22
C GLY A 72 8.05 7.77 -14.85
N SER A 73 8.07 8.10 -13.55
CA SER A 73 7.38 9.27 -13.00
C SER A 73 7.93 10.61 -13.49
N GLY A 74 9.19 10.66 -13.90
CA GLY A 74 9.87 11.90 -14.31
C GLY A 74 10.34 12.76 -13.15
N PHE A 75 10.16 12.30 -11.92
CA PHE A 75 10.62 13.00 -10.73
C PHE A 75 12.11 12.76 -10.47
N THR A 76 12.74 13.75 -9.85
CA THR A 76 14.16 13.74 -9.45
C THR A 76 14.34 13.97 -7.96
N HIS A 77 13.29 14.41 -7.27
CA HIS A 77 13.20 14.51 -5.83
C HIS A 77 11.73 14.50 -5.40
N VAL A 78 11.48 14.27 -4.11
CA VAL A 78 10.16 14.46 -3.51
C VAL A 78 9.73 15.95 -3.53
N PRO A 79 8.43 16.28 -3.42
CA PRO A 79 7.98 17.67 -3.30
C PRO A 79 8.67 18.39 -2.14
N GLY A 80 9.26 19.55 -2.42
CA GLY A 80 10.01 20.33 -1.41
C GLY A 80 11.49 19.90 -1.25
N GLY A 81 11.92 18.83 -1.93
CA GLY A 81 13.32 18.40 -1.95
C GLY A 81 13.72 17.50 -0.78
N ASN A 82 15.03 17.29 -0.63
CA ASN A 82 15.59 16.25 0.24
C ASN A 82 15.21 16.37 1.72
N ASP A 83 15.00 17.60 2.21
CA ASP A 83 14.64 17.86 3.61
C ASP A 83 13.26 17.30 3.98
N TYR A 84 12.41 17.06 2.97
CA TYR A 84 11.04 16.58 3.15
C TYR A 84 10.85 15.10 2.81
N ARG A 85 11.92 14.36 2.49
CA ARG A 85 11.85 12.91 2.21
C ARG A 85 11.11 12.14 3.29
N ASN A 86 11.28 12.52 4.57
CA ASN A 86 10.63 11.80 5.68
C ASN A 86 9.11 12.06 5.81
N ARG A 87 8.53 12.93 4.97
CA ARG A 87 7.12 13.33 5.03
C ARG A 87 6.50 13.55 3.64
N SER A 88 7.08 12.90 2.63
CA SER A 88 6.57 12.85 1.27
C SER A 88 6.26 11.42 0.89
N VAL A 89 5.11 11.23 0.26
CA VAL A 89 4.55 9.92 -0.08
C VAL A 89 4.20 9.91 -1.56
N LEU A 90 4.82 9.02 -2.33
CA LEU A 90 4.43 8.76 -3.71
C LEU A 90 3.09 8.03 -3.69
N SER A 91 2.02 8.72 -4.07
CA SER A 91 0.73 8.06 -4.30
C SER A 91 0.66 7.52 -5.73
N TYR A 92 -0.02 6.38 -5.86
CA TYR A 92 -0.16 5.71 -7.15
C TYR A 92 -1.41 4.83 -7.15
N HIS A 93 -1.96 4.60 -8.34
CA HIS A 93 -3.15 3.80 -8.55
C HIS A 93 -2.80 2.49 -9.24
N TYR A 94 -3.56 1.44 -8.95
CA TYR A 94 -3.51 0.20 -9.70
C TYR A 94 -4.91 -0.21 -10.13
N TYR A 95 -5.13 -0.11 -11.43
CA TYR A 95 -6.28 -0.67 -12.10
C TYR A 95 -5.78 -1.59 -13.21
N CYS A 96 -6.23 -2.84 -13.22
CA CYS A 96 -6.01 -3.75 -14.34
C CYS A 96 -6.83 -3.24 -15.54
N THR A 97 -6.24 -2.37 -16.34
CA THR A 97 -6.90 -1.69 -17.48
C THR A 97 -6.19 -1.99 -18.79
N ILE A 98 -5.64 -3.19 -18.95
CA ILE A 98 -4.94 -3.53 -20.20
C ILE A 98 -5.78 -3.24 -21.43
N LEU A 99 -7.10 -3.22 -21.27
CA LEU A 99 -8.03 -2.77 -22.27
C LEU A 99 -9.20 -2.08 -21.56
N SER A 100 -9.31 -0.75 -21.65
CA SER A 100 -10.61 -0.03 -21.62
C SER A 100 -11.49 -0.46 -22.82
N ILE A 101 -11.53 -1.75 -23.14
CA ILE A 101 -12.51 -2.35 -24.02
C ILE A 101 -13.69 -2.60 -23.11
N GLU A 102 -14.79 -1.90 -23.39
CA GLU A 102 -16.09 -2.19 -22.78
C GLU A 102 -16.31 -3.71 -22.71
N PRO A 103 -16.89 -4.23 -21.61
CA PRO A 103 -17.26 -5.64 -21.54
C PRO A 103 -18.03 -5.99 -22.81
N VAL A 104 -17.58 -7.01 -23.55
CA VAL A 104 -18.40 -7.56 -24.63
C VAL A 104 -19.73 -7.96 -24.00
N PRO A 105 -20.89 -7.43 -24.46
CA PRO A 105 -22.17 -7.71 -23.83
C PRO A 105 -22.38 -9.22 -23.69
N GLY A 106 -22.46 -9.71 -22.44
CA GLY A 106 -22.64 -11.13 -22.12
C GLY A 106 -21.39 -11.88 -21.65
N ASN A 107 -20.22 -11.25 -21.53
CA ASN A 107 -19.04 -11.86 -20.90
C ASN A 107 -18.80 -11.28 -19.50
N THR A 108 -19.12 -12.04 -18.46
CA THR A 108 -19.09 -11.61 -17.05
C THR A 108 -17.75 -11.84 -16.36
N SER A 109 -16.69 -12.21 -17.09
CA SER A 109 -15.37 -12.50 -16.54
C SER A 109 -14.26 -11.79 -17.31
N ILE A 110 -13.27 -11.26 -16.58
CA ILE A 110 -11.98 -10.84 -17.19
C ILE A 110 -11.43 -12.06 -17.93
N PRO A 111 -11.16 -11.98 -19.25
CA PRO A 111 -10.53 -13.07 -19.99
C PRO A 111 -9.26 -13.57 -19.29
N VAL A 112 -9.02 -14.88 -19.28
CA VAL A 112 -7.86 -15.49 -18.59
C VAL A 112 -6.53 -14.84 -19.01
N PHE A 113 -6.42 -14.44 -20.29
CA PHE A 113 -5.24 -13.73 -20.80
C PHE A 113 -5.06 -12.32 -20.22
N ASP A 114 -6.14 -11.57 -20.03
CA ASP A 114 -6.09 -10.24 -19.44
C ASP A 114 -5.71 -10.34 -17.96
N ARG A 115 -6.21 -11.37 -17.27
CA ARG A 115 -5.81 -11.69 -15.89
C ARG A 115 -4.32 -12.01 -15.78
N VAL A 116 -3.79 -12.89 -16.64
CA VAL A 116 -2.35 -13.20 -16.65
C VAL A 116 -1.52 -11.95 -16.93
N LEU A 117 -1.94 -11.12 -17.89
CA LEU A 117 -1.20 -9.91 -18.22
C LEU A 117 -1.23 -8.89 -17.07
N CYS A 118 -2.32 -8.80 -16.30
CA CYS A 118 -2.39 -7.96 -15.11
C CYS A 118 -1.61 -8.55 -13.93
N ASP A 119 -1.90 -9.80 -13.55
CA ASP A 119 -1.41 -10.43 -12.33
C ASP A 119 0.07 -10.84 -12.42
N ASP A 120 0.54 -11.24 -13.61
CA ASP A 120 1.88 -11.79 -13.81
C ASP A 120 2.85 -10.83 -14.52
N ILE A 121 2.36 -9.73 -15.13
CA ILE A 121 3.20 -8.81 -15.91
C ILE A 121 3.04 -7.35 -15.48
N GLU A 122 1.88 -6.72 -15.73
CA GLU A 122 1.69 -5.29 -15.51
C GLU A 122 1.78 -4.92 -14.03
N GLY A 123 1.01 -5.62 -13.19
CA GLY A 123 0.98 -5.38 -11.77
C GLY A 123 2.36 -5.51 -11.12
N PRO A 124 3.08 -6.63 -11.28
CA PRO A 124 4.44 -6.76 -10.78
C PRO A 124 5.40 -5.69 -11.31
N ALA A 125 5.29 -5.32 -12.60
CA ALA A 125 6.11 -4.26 -13.18
C ALA A 125 5.85 -2.89 -12.54
N LEU A 126 4.58 -2.58 -12.26
CA LEU A 126 4.16 -1.34 -11.61
C LEU A 126 4.65 -1.26 -10.17
N PHE A 127 4.40 -2.30 -9.35
CA PHE A 127 4.88 -2.30 -7.96
C PHE A 127 6.40 -2.22 -7.89
N ASN A 128 7.12 -2.90 -8.79
CA ASN A 128 8.57 -2.79 -8.89
C ASN A 128 9.02 -1.39 -9.32
N SER A 129 8.32 -0.74 -10.25
CA SER A 129 8.61 0.64 -10.65
C SER A 129 8.47 1.61 -9.49
N VAL A 130 7.42 1.46 -8.67
CA VAL A 130 7.25 2.25 -7.45
C VAL A 130 8.44 2.07 -6.50
N GLN A 131 8.93 0.84 -6.30
CA GLN A 131 10.12 0.62 -5.46
C GLN A 131 11.36 1.32 -6.03
N ILE A 132 11.56 1.28 -7.35
CA ILE A 132 12.67 1.99 -8.01
C ILE A 132 12.58 3.50 -7.78
N ASP A 133 11.38 4.08 -7.86
CA ASP A 133 11.18 5.50 -7.57
C ASP A 133 11.46 5.82 -6.10
N LEU A 134 11.06 4.95 -5.16
CA LEU A 134 11.39 5.13 -3.74
C LEU A 134 12.90 5.09 -3.46
N GLU A 135 13.63 4.20 -4.12
CA GLU A 135 15.09 4.14 -4.02
C GLU A 135 15.76 5.42 -4.55
N GLN A 136 15.22 6.01 -5.61
CA GLN A 136 15.78 7.22 -6.25
C GLN A 136 15.41 8.50 -5.51
N LEU A 137 14.13 8.67 -5.17
CA LEU A 137 13.57 9.91 -4.63
C LEU A 137 13.70 9.96 -3.10
N GLY A 138 13.62 8.80 -2.43
CA GLY A 138 13.35 8.68 -1.01
C GLY A 138 11.86 8.83 -0.69
N GLY A 139 11.53 8.76 0.60
CA GLY A 139 10.15 8.81 1.08
C GLY A 139 9.48 7.44 1.18
N SER A 140 8.16 7.44 1.10
CA SER A 140 7.32 6.24 1.16
C SER A 140 6.34 6.24 0.00
N ALA A 141 5.59 5.16 -0.19
CA ALA A 141 4.53 5.10 -1.18
C ALA A 141 3.22 4.59 -0.56
N PHE A 142 2.12 4.86 -1.26
CA PHE A 142 0.78 4.49 -0.83
C PHE A 142 -0.09 4.23 -2.06
N LEU A 143 -0.71 3.05 -2.12
CA LEU A 143 -1.65 2.68 -3.19
C LEU A 143 -2.99 3.38 -2.93
N THR A 144 -3.16 4.61 -3.43
CA THR A 144 -4.30 5.46 -3.08
C THR A 144 -5.60 5.03 -3.75
N GLU A 145 -5.50 4.30 -4.85
CA GLU A 145 -6.67 3.71 -5.50
C GLU A 145 -6.37 2.33 -6.10
N PHE A 146 -7.31 1.42 -5.91
CA PHE A 146 -7.40 0.15 -6.62
C PHE A 146 -8.83 -0.38 -6.48
N GLY A 147 -9.17 -1.40 -7.26
CA GLY A 147 -10.51 -1.99 -7.27
C GLY A 147 -11.39 -1.40 -8.37
N ALA A 148 -12.39 -0.59 -8.00
CA ALA A 148 -13.49 -0.17 -8.90
C ALA A 148 -14.30 -1.36 -9.47
N CYS A 149 -14.56 -2.35 -8.62
CA CYS A 149 -15.35 -3.51 -8.96
C CYS A 149 -16.86 -3.17 -8.94
N ASP A 150 -17.44 -2.79 -10.07
CA ASP A 150 -18.88 -2.52 -10.16
C ASP A 150 -19.67 -3.75 -10.61
N ASP A 151 -21.01 -3.67 -10.60
CA ASP A 151 -21.92 -4.78 -10.95
C ASP A 151 -21.64 -5.36 -12.37
N ASP A 152 -21.05 -4.57 -13.26
CA ASP A 152 -20.64 -4.98 -14.61
C ASP A 152 -19.36 -5.86 -14.62
N PHE A 153 -18.64 -5.94 -13.49
CA PHE A 153 -17.38 -6.70 -13.34
C PHE A 153 -17.44 -7.70 -12.16
N PRO A 154 -18.32 -8.73 -12.22
CA PRO A 154 -18.62 -9.62 -11.08
C PRO A 154 -17.49 -10.59 -10.69
N THR A 155 -16.31 -10.54 -11.33
CA THR A 155 -15.14 -11.40 -11.04
C THR A 155 -13.98 -10.66 -10.38
N CYS A 156 -14.21 -9.44 -9.92
CA CYS A 156 -13.17 -8.53 -9.44
C CYS A 156 -12.70 -8.81 -7.99
N ASP A 157 -13.29 -9.77 -7.28
CA ASP A 157 -12.81 -10.19 -5.95
C ASP A 157 -11.39 -10.77 -5.98
N ASP A 158 -11.08 -11.51 -7.04
CA ASP A 158 -9.73 -12.06 -7.25
C ASP A 158 -8.72 -10.92 -7.48
N GLN A 159 -9.12 -9.86 -8.20
CA GLN A 159 -8.32 -8.65 -8.42
C GLN A 159 -8.10 -7.86 -7.13
N ILE A 160 -9.13 -7.71 -6.29
CA ILE A 160 -9.01 -7.12 -4.96
C ILE A 160 -8.01 -7.92 -4.13
N ASN A 161 -8.18 -9.25 -4.07
CA ASN A 161 -7.30 -10.10 -3.28
C ASN A 161 -5.86 -10.14 -3.80
N TRP A 162 -5.66 -10.15 -5.12
CA TRP A 162 -4.35 -10.05 -5.73
C TRP A 162 -3.70 -8.71 -5.40
N SER A 163 -4.41 -7.59 -5.56
CA SER A 163 -3.89 -6.25 -5.26
C SER A 163 -3.48 -6.10 -3.79
N LEU A 164 -4.28 -6.65 -2.89
CA LEU A 164 -4.01 -6.64 -1.45
C LEU A 164 -2.84 -7.55 -1.07
N GLN A 165 -2.68 -8.71 -1.72
CA GLN A 165 -1.52 -9.57 -1.54
C GLN A 165 -0.23 -8.93 -2.08
N SER A 166 -0.31 -8.27 -3.24
CA SER A 166 0.79 -7.50 -3.81
C SER A 166 1.17 -6.34 -2.88
N ALA A 167 0.20 -5.59 -2.38
CA ALA A 167 0.45 -4.52 -1.41
C ALA A 167 1.14 -5.06 -0.14
N ASP A 168 0.67 -6.17 0.42
CA ASP A 168 1.32 -6.84 1.57
C ASP A 168 2.78 -7.24 1.24
N ALA A 169 3.03 -7.83 0.07
CA ALA A 169 4.35 -8.29 -0.36
C ALA A 169 5.38 -7.16 -0.51
N PHE A 170 4.92 -5.95 -0.88
CA PHE A 170 5.73 -4.74 -0.96
C PHE A 170 5.64 -3.85 0.29
N LEU A 171 4.97 -4.30 1.35
CA LEU A 171 4.73 -3.55 2.59
C LEU A 171 4.06 -2.18 2.35
N GLN A 172 3.18 -2.10 1.34
CA GLN A 172 2.48 -0.89 0.93
C GLN A 172 1.11 -0.79 1.60
N SER A 173 0.79 0.40 2.09
CA SER A 173 -0.58 0.73 2.52
C SER A 173 -1.46 1.09 1.33
N TRP A 174 -2.78 1.02 1.51
CA TRP A 174 -3.73 1.20 0.42
C TRP A 174 -5.03 1.87 0.85
N THR A 175 -5.75 2.42 -0.13
CA THR A 175 -7.17 2.83 -0.02
C THR A 175 -7.95 2.26 -1.20
N TYR A 176 -9.08 1.60 -0.90
CA TYR A 176 -9.96 1.03 -1.92
C TYR A 176 -10.79 2.15 -2.58
N TRP A 177 -10.98 2.07 -3.89
CA TRP A 177 -11.80 3.02 -4.63
C TRP A 177 -13.28 2.62 -4.63
N GLY A 178 -14.13 3.50 -4.10
CA GLY A 178 -15.59 3.37 -4.09
C GLY A 178 -16.19 2.89 -2.78
N GLU A 179 -17.53 2.81 -2.75
CA GLU A 179 -18.26 2.30 -1.58
C GLU A 179 -18.21 0.76 -1.53
N PHE A 180 -17.94 0.22 -0.34
CA PHE A 180 -17.91 -1.24 -0.14
C PHE A 180 -18.69 -1.72 1.09
N PHE A 181 -19.17 -0.82 1.95
CA PHE A 181 -19.79 -1.21 3.23
C PHE A 181 -21.08 -2.02 3.07
N ASN A 182 -21.84 -1.78 2.00
CA ASN A 182 -23.08 -2.50 1.71
C ASN A 182 -22.86 -3.74 0.82
N ASP A 183 -21.63 -3.97 0.35
CA ASP A 183 -21.25 -5.13 -0.44
C ASP A 183 -20.58 -6.16 0.48
N PRO A 184 -21.27 -7.26 0.85
CA PRO A 184 -20.75 -8.22 1.81
C PRO A 184 -19.50 -8.95 1.32
N VAL A 185 -19.31 -9.06 0.01
CA VAL A 185 -18.18 -9.76 -0.59
C VAL A 185 -16.94 -8.87 -0.53
N LYS A 186 -17.05 -7.62 -1.02
CA LYS A 186 -15.97 -6.62 -0.91
C LYS A 186 -15.61 -6.33 0.54
N PHE A 187 -16.62 -6.13 1.40
CA PHE A 187 -16.41 -5.89 2.82
C PHE A 187 -15.59 -7.00 3.47
N LYS A 188 -15.87 -8.27 3.11
CA LYS A 188 -15.11 -9.41 3.62
C LYS A 188 -13.69 -9.45 3.04
N SER A 189 -13.50 -9.23 1.74
CA SER A 189 -12.18 -9.23 1.10
C SER A 189 -11.25 -8.14 1.65
N LEU A 190 -11.80 -6.94 1.92
CA LEU A 190 -11.08 -5.80 2.49
C LEU A 190 -10.87 -5.92 4.01
N SER A 191 -11.69 -6.73 4.70
CA SER A 191 -11.52 -7.01 6.13
C SER A 191 -10.42 -8.05 6.37
N ARG A 192 -9.17 -7.58 6.47
CA ARG A 192 -7.96 -8.42 6.58
C ARG A 192 -7.31 -8.33 7.95
N VAL A 193 -6.54 -9.36 8.30
CA VAL A 193 -5.58 -9.25 9.41
C VAL A 193 -4.40 -8.43 8.93
N TYR A 194 -4.00 -7.40 9.67
CA TYR A 194 -2.84 -6.58 9.32
C TYR A 194 -2.22 -5.91 10.55
N ALA A 195 -0.92 -5.62 10.47
CA ALA A 195 -0.24 -4.84 11.49
C ALA A 195 -0.54 -3.35 11.30
N ARG A 196 -1.24 -2.74 12.26
CA ARG A 196 -1.60 -1.31 12.26
C ARG A 196 -0.41 -0.42 12.62
N ALA A 197 0.48 -0.93 13.47
CA ALA A 197 1.71 -0.29 13.89
C ALA A 197 2.72 -1.38 14.28
N ILE A 198 3.99 -1.20 13.94
CA ILE A 198 5.06 -2.19 14.20
C ILE A 198 6.14 -1.51 15.03
N ALA A 199 6.47 -2.11 16.18
CA ALA A 199 7.55 -1.67 17.07
C ALA A 199 8.92 -2.13 16.55
N GLY A 200 9.27 -1.68 15.35
CA GLY A 200 10.50 -2.04 14.67
C GLY A 200 10.43 -1.86 13.16
N ARG A 201 11.40 -2.45 12.46
CA ARG A 201 11.47 -2.36 11.00
C ARG A 201 10.83 -3.60 10.37
N PRO A 202 9.70 -3.47 9.65
CA PRO A 202 9.09 -4.61 8.97
C PRO A 202 10.04 -5.22 7.94
N LEU A 203 10.00 -6.54 7.82
CA LEU A 203 10.75 -7.32 6.83
C LEU A 203 9.80 -8.00 5.85
N SER A 204 8.69 -8.55 6.35
CA SER A 204 7.63 -9.12 5.53
C SER A 204 6.31 -9.11 6.27
N MET A 205 5.21 -8.99 5.53
CA MET A 205 3.85 -9.12 6.02
C MET A 205 3.00 -9.80 4.94
N GLY A 206 1.99 -10.56 5.34
CA GLY A 206 1.00 -11.04 4.39
C GLY A 206 -0.20 -11.68 5.04
N TYR A 207 -1.33 -11.60 4.34
CA TYR A 207 -2.56 -12.30 4.71
C TYR A 207 -3.10 -13.11 3.52
N ILE A 208 -3.08 -14.43 3.66
CA ILE A 208 -3.67 -15.36 2.69
C ILE A 208 -5.15 -15.50 3.04
N ALA A 209 -6.00 -14.74 2.36
CA ALA A 209 -7.43 -14.61 2.73
C ALA A 209 -8.23 -15.92 2.60
N SER A 210 -7.89 -16.78 1.63
CA SER A 210 -8.52 -18.09 1.42
C SER A 210 -8.28 -19.05 2.58
N GLU A 211 -7.07 -19.03 3.15
CA GLU A 211 -6.65 -19.88 4.28
C GLU A 211 -6.85 -19.18 5.63
N LYS A 212 -7.08 -17.86 5.62
CA LYS A 212 -7.07 -16.99 6.79
C LYS A 212 -5.77 -17.08 7.58
N HIS A 213 -4.65 -17.15 6.88
CA HIS A 213 -3.32 -17.18 7.47
C HIS A 213 -2.67 -15.81 7.37
N PHE A 214 -2.20 -15.29 8.50
CA PHE A 214 -1.43 -14.05 8.56
C PHE A 214 -0.03 -14.34 9.08
N TYR A 215 0.96 -13.68 8.49
CA TYR A 215 2.34 -13.70 8.96
C TYR A 215 2.92 -12.28 8.98
N LEU A 216 3.79 -12.04 9.94
CA LEU A 216 4.59 -10.82 10.06
C LEU A 216 5.99 -11.19 10.55
N SER A 217 7.01 -10.61 9.92
CA SER A 217 8.38 -10.61 10.43
C SER A 217 8.94 -9.19 10.45
N TYR A 218 9.70 -8.88 11.50
CA TYR A 218 10.28 -7.56 11.67
C TYR A 218 11.52 -7.60 12.57
N VAL A 219 12.44 -6.66 12.35
CA VAL A 219 13.54 -6.41 13.28
C VAL A 219 12.98 -5.62 14.46
N ILE A 220 13.11 -6.17 15.65
CA ILE A 220 12.56 -5.60 16.89
C ILE A 220 13.36 -4.37 17.30
N ASP A 221 12.68 -3.23 17.49
CA ASP A 221 13.29 -2.03 18.06
C ASP A 221 12.89 -1.84 19.53
N LYS A 222 13.79 -2.24 20.44
CA LYS A 222 13.60 -2.15 21.90
C LYS A 222 13.54 -0.70 22.43
N SER A 223 13.89 0.29 21.61
CA SER A 223 13.75 1.70 21.98
C SER A 223 12.28 2.14 21.98
N ILE A 224 11.45 1.53 21.13
CA ILE A 224 10.00 1.75 21.07
C ILE A 224 9.35 1.07 22.28
N LYS A 225 8.48 1.79 23.00
CA LYS A 225 7.84 1.30 24.23
C LYS A 225 6.42 0.81 24.00
N GLU A 226 5.80 1.30 22.95
CA GLU A 226 4.50 0.87 22.47
C GLU A 226 4.60 -0.52 21.81
N PRO A 227 3.59 -1.39 21.97
CA PRO A 227 3.56 -2.69 21.33
C PRO A 227 3.35 -2.57 19.81
N THR A 228 3.74 -3.62 19.09
CA THR A 228 3.20 -3.88 17.75
C THR A 228 1.69 -4.17 17.89
N GLU A 229 0.86 -3.46 17.13
CA GLU A 229 -0.59 -3.62 17.10
C GLU A 229 -1.01 -4.39 15.85
N ILE A 230 -1.68 -5.55 16.03
CA ILE A 230 -2.20 -6.35 14.91
C ILE A 230 -3.72 -6.43 15.01
N PHE A 231 -4.41 -5.96 13.98
CA PHE A 231 -5.86 -6.04 13.89
C PHE A 231 -6.31 -7.40 13.39
N ILE A 232 -7.30 -7.97 14.04
CA ILE A 232 -7.93 -9.25 13.70
C ILE A 232 -9.44 -9.01 13.51
N PRO A 233 -9.93 -8.97 12.26
CA PRO A 233 -11.33 -8.69 11.98
C PRO A 233 -12.23 -9.85 12.43
N SER A 234 -13.29 -9.53 13.17
CA SER A 234 -14.28 -10.50 13.66
C SER A 234 -15.06 -11.19 12.52
N VAL A 235 -15.20 -10.54 11.36
CA VAL A 235 -15.83 -11.15 10.17
C VAL A 235 -15.01 -12.32 9.62
N GLN A 236 -13.69 -12.31 9.80
CA GLN A 236 -12.82 -13.44 9.43
C GLN A 236 -12.74 -14.49 10.55
N PHE A 237 -12.68 -14.02 11.80
CA PHE A 237 -12.53 -14.85 13.00
C PHE A 237 -13.64 -14.59 14.02
N PRO A 238 -14.87 -15.08 13.77
CA PRO A 238 -15.98 -14.87 14.68
C PRO A 238 -15.66 -15.47 16.06
N LYS A 239 -16.01 -14.74 17.12
CA LYS A 239 -15.74 -15.13 18.52
C LYS A 239 -14.26 -15.41 18.83
N GLY A 240 -13.34 -14.83 18.06
CA GLY A 240 -11.90 -15.04 18.27
C GLY A 240 -11.44 -16.46 17.95
N ASN A 241 -11.99 -17.09 16.91
CA ASN A 241 -11.64 -18.44 16.48
C ASN A 241 -10.29 -18.52 15.73
N TYR A 242 -9.23 -18.01 16.36
CA TYR A 242 -7.86 -18.01 15.84
C TYR A 242 -6.86 -18.52 16.88
N ASN A 243 -5.71 -18.98 16.40
CA ASN A 243 -4.50 -19.23 17.16
C ASN A 243 -3.45 -18.16 16.82
N VAL A 244 -2.56 -17.87 17.76
CA VAL A 244 -1.42 -16.98 17.55
C VAL A 244 -0.16 -17.71 18.02
N THR A 245 0.82 -17.81 17.15
CA THR A 245 2.17 -18.28 17.45
C THR A 245 3.14 -17.13 17.26
N VAL A 246 4.06 -16.97 18.20
CA VAL A 246 5.17 -16.02 18.09
C VAL A 246 6.48 -16.73 18.40
N THR A 247 7.61 -16.20 17.94
CA THR A 247 8.93 -16.71 18.34
C THR A 247 9.26 -16.31 19.79
N GLU A 248 10.28 -16.96 20.38
CA GLU A 248 10.63 -16.80 21.79
C GLU A 248 11.04 -15.37 22.20
N GLU A 249 11.45 -14.57 21.23
CA GLU A 249 11.81 -13.16 21.39
C GLU A 249 10.59 -12.26 21.58
N LEU A 250 9.39 -12.80 21.39
CA LEU A 250 8.14 -12.08 21.46
C LEU A 250 7.20 -12.71 22.48
N LYS A 251 6.32 -11.87 23.03
CA LYS A 251 5.13 -12.27 23.77
C LYS A 251 3.94 -11.51 23.22
N TRP A 252 2.73 -12.07 23.39
CA TRP A 252 1.52 -11.43 22.89
C TRP A 252 0.37 -11.52 23.88
N ARG A 253 -0.59 -10.62 23.73
CA ARG A 253 -1.86 -10.60 24.46
C ARG A 253 -2.95 -9.94 23.63
N VAL A 254 -4.22 -10.21 23.93
CA VAL A 254 -5.34 -9.44 23.38
C VAL A 254 -5.38 -8.07 24.06
N ASP A 255 -5.64 -7.01 23.30
CA ASP A 255 -5.87 -5.68 23.87
C ASP A 255 -7.16 -5.67 24.70
N SER A 256 -7.07 -5.20 25.95
CA SER A 256 -8.20 -5.12 26.86
C SER A 256 -9.20 -4.03 26.46
N LYS A 257 -8.78 -3.04 25.66
CA LYS A 257 -9.63 -1.96 25.17
C LYS A 257 -10.31 -2.30 23.84
N ASN A 258 -9.62 -3.04 22.98
CA ASN A 258 -10.15 -3.48 21.70
C ASN A 258 -9.89 -4.98 21.46
N PRO A 259 -10.89 -5.86 21.65
CA PRO A 259 -10.71 -7.30 21.49
C PRO A 259 -10.43 -7.75 20.05
N SER A 260 -10.56 -6.86 19.06
CA SER A 260 -10.13 -7.08 17.67
C SER A 260 -8.68 -6.70 17.43
N VAL A 261 -7.90 -6.38 18.47
CA VAL A 261 -6.47 -6.09 18.37
C VAL A 261 -5.71 -7.01 19.31
N ILE A 262 -4.62 -7.58 18.81
CA ILE A 262 -3.59 -8.18 19.66
C ILE A 262 -2.38 -7.24 19.73
N LEU A 263 -1.70 -7.31 20.86
CA LEU A 263 -0.51 -6.53 21.17
C LEU A 263 0.65 -7.49 21.28
N VAL A 264 1.71 -7.23 20.52
CA VAL A 264 2.92 -8.04 20.47
C VAL A 264 4.10 -7.19 20.97
N GLU A 265 4.81 -7.72 21.97
CA GLU A 265 5.85 -7.01 22.71
C GLU A 265 7.11 -7.89 22.76
N PRO A 266 8.31 -7.28 22.90
CA PRO A 266 9.53 -8.03 23.23
C PRO A 266 9.35 -8.89 24.47
N SER A 267 9.82 -10.14 24.42
CA SER A 267 9.85 -11.02 25.59
C SER A 267 10.96 -10.61 26.55
N ASP A 268 10.83 -11.02 27.82
CA ASP A 268 11.83 -10.69 28.84
C ASP A 268 13.20 -11.31 28.54
N ALA A 269 13.23 -12.37 27.72
CA ALA A 269 14.45 -13.07 27.30
C ALA A 269 15.40 -12.18 26.49
N ILE A 270 14.87 -11.18 25.76
CA ILE A 270 15.68 -10.34 24.86
C ILE A 270 15.90 -8.92 25.37
N MET A 271 15.31 -8.54 26.51
CA MET A 271 15.37 -7.17 27.02
C MET A 271 16.79 -6.70 27.38
N ASN A 272 17.62 -7.63 27.90
CA ASN A 272 19.02 -7.34 28.23
C ASN A 272 20.00 -7.73 27.11
N ASN A 273 19.51 -8.32 26.02
CA ASN A 273 20.34 -8.67 24.88
C ASN A 273 20.80 -7.38 24.17
N GLN A 274 22.09 -7.26 23.83
CA GLN A 274 22.61 -6.09 23.13
C GLN A 274 22.53 -6.18 21.60
N ASP A 275 22.16 -7.34 21.05
CA ASP A 275 21.91 -7.50 19.63
C ASP A 275 20.76 -6.58 19.19
N LYS A 276 20.99 -5.89 18.07
CA LYS A 276 20.07 -4.97 17.41
C LYS A 276 19.34 -5.59 16.23
N ASN A 277 19.73 -6.80 15.81
CA ASN A 277 19.17 -7.49 14.65
C ASN A 277 18.28 -8.68 15.06
N ILE A 278 17.66 -8.60 16.24
CA ILE A 278 16.74 -9.63 16.71
C ILE A 278 15.46 -9.56 15.87
N ILE A 279 15.15 -10.66 15.19
CA ILE A 279 13.96 -10.77 14.34
C ILE A 279 12.87 -11.50 15.12
N GLY A 280 11.69 -10.89 15.19
CA GLY A 280 10.50 -11.53 15.72
C GLY A 280 9.58 -11.98 14.59
N PHE A 281 8.94 -13.13 14.78
CA PHE A 281 7.91 -13.63 13.85
C PHE A 281 6.57 -13.80 14.57
N VAL A 282 5.50 -13.42 13.89
CA VAL A 282 4.11 -13.60 14.34
C VAL A 282 3.36 -14.36 13.26
N TYR A 283 2.59 -15.37 13.68
CA TYR A 283 1.74 -16.17 12.80
C TYR A 283 0.35 -16.33 13.41
N ILE A 284 -0.70 -16.03 12.64
CA ILE A 284 -2.10 -16.12 13.07
C ILE A 284 -2.86 -16.98 12.06
N PHE A 285 -3.63 -17.95 12.57
CA PHE A 285 -4.32 -18.95 11.75
C PHE A 285 -5.62 -19.41 12.44
N PRO A 286 -6.58 -20.05 11.74
CA PRO A 286 -7.81 -20.56 12.34
C PRO A 286 -7.56 -21.59 13.45
N LYS A 287 -8.50 -21.70 14.39
CA LYS A 287 -8.59 -22.91 15.23
C LYS A 287 -9.18 -24.05 14.40
N ASN A 288 -8.62 -25.25 14.57
CA ASN A 288 -9.19 -26.49 14.03
C ASN A 288 -10.59 -26.74 14.59
#